data_AF-A0A965VLB2-F1
#
_entry.id   AF-A0A965VLB2-F1
#
_cell.length_a   1.000
_cell.length_b   1.000
_cell.length_c   1.000
_cell.angle_alpha   90.00
_cell.angle_beta   90.00
_cell.angle_gamma   90.00
#
_symmetry.space_group_name_H-M   'P 1'
#
loop_
_entity.id
_entity.type
_entity.pdbx_description
1 polymer ?
#
loop_
_entity_poly.entity_id
_entity_poly.type
_entity_poly.pdbx_seq_one_letter_code
_entity_poly.pdbx_strand_id
1 'polypeptide(L)'
;VRIPLSDAQNRRIEHRLAGADANPYLVVAWVLAGIHHGIAEALEPSEPIRGNAYRESGERLPLHWASAIERFARSEFAAGYLGRPFRDHYAKVKQGELDEFNSHVTPLEMQWYLGAV
;
A
#
# COMPACT_ATOMS: atom_id res chain seq x y z
N VAL A 1 -3.61 6.95 -8.73
CA VAL A 1 -3.06 6.46 -10.02
C VAL A 1 -3.02 7.63 -10.99
N ARG A 2 -1.97 7.77 -11.82
CA ARG A 2 -1.88 8.84 -12.84
C ARG A 2 -1.97 8.26 -14.24
N ILE A 3 -2.63 8.98 -15.16
CA ILE A 3 -2.57 8.73 -16.61
C ILE A 3 -1.71 9.84 -17.23
N PRO A 4 -0.47 9.57 -17.67
CA PRO A 4 0.36 10.56 -18.33
C PRO A 4 -0.23 11.03 -19.66
N LEU A 5 -0.01 12.30 -20.00
CA LEU A 5 -0.30 12.78 -21.35
C LEU A 5 0.66 12.09 -22.33
N SER A 6 0.11 11.39 -23.32
CA SER A 6 0.88 10.66 -24.31
C SER A 6 0.09 10.48 -25.61
N ASP A 7 0.80 10.09 -26.68
CA ASP A 7 0.16 9.52 -27.85
C ASP A 7 -0.46 8.14 -27.56
N ALA A 8 -1.08 7.53 -28.58
CA ALA A 8 -1.72 6.23 -28.47
C ALA A 8 -0.74 5.08 -28.21
N GLN A 9 0.48 5.14 -28.75
CA GLN A 9 1.48 4.07 -28.61
C GLN A 9 2.09 4.03 -27.21
N ASN A 10 2.12 5.18 -26.53
CA ASN A 10 2.71 5.34 -25.20
C ASN A 10 1.68 5.41 -24.07
N ARG A 11 0.39 5.17 -24.37
CA ARG A 11 -0.70 5.23 -23.39
C ARG A 11 -0.49 4.17 -22.30
N ARG A 12 -0.43 4.62 -21.04
CA ARG A 12 -0.13 3.76 -19.90
C ARG A 12 -0.70 4.31 -18.59
N ILE A 13 -0.73 3.43 -17.60
CA ILE A 13 -1.08 3.74 -16.22
C ILE A 13 0.22 3.89 -15.42
N GLU A 14 0.27 4.89 -14.54
CA GLU A 14 1.39 5.10 -13.63
C GLU A 14 0.97 4.87 -12.17
N HIS A 15 1.56 3.84 -11.58
CA HIS A 15 1.49 3.55 -10.15
C HIS A 15 2.58 4.35 -9.42
N ARG A 16 2.18 5.22 -8.49
CA ARG A 16 3.08 6.18 -7.80
C ARG A 16 3.12 5.98 -6.29
N LEU A 17 2.59 4.87 -5.79
CA LEU A 17 2.45 4.64 -4.35
C LEU A 17 3.63 3.83 -3.79
N ALA A 18 4.08 2.79 -4.51
CA ALA A 18 5.19 1.96 -4.06
C ALA A 18 6.49 2.76 -3.87
N GLY A 19 7.13 2.58 -2.72
CA GLY A 19 8.46 3.10 -2.42
C GLY A 19 9.58 2.24 -3.02
N ALA A 20 10.81 2.76 -2.99
CA ALA A 20 12.00 2.05 -3.52
C ALA A 20 12.41 0.83 -2.67
N ASP A 21 11.93 0.76 -1.43
CA ASP A 21 12.09 -0.33 -0.47
C ASP A 21 11.17 -1.54 -0.76
N ALA A 22 10.15 -1.36 -1.61
CA ALA A 22 9.21 -2.42 -1.92
C ALA A 22 9.82 -3.49 -2.85
N ASN A 23 9.48 -4.76 -2.61
CA ASN A 23 9.87 -5.85 -3.51
C ASN A 23 9.20 -5.65 -4.89
N PRO A 24 9.97 -5.45 -5.98
CA PRO A 24 9.42 -5.07 -7.28
C PRO A 24 8.51 -6.16 -7.88
N TYR A 25 8.79 -7.43 -7.61
CA TYR A 25 7.96 -8.54 -8.08
C TYR A 25 6.58 -8.52 -7.42
N LEU A 26 6.53 -8.27 -6.11
CA LEU A 26 5.27 -8.16 -5.39
C LEU A 26 4.48 -6.93 -5.81
N VAL A 27 5.15 -5.79 -6.04
CA VAL A 27 4.50 -4.57 -6.55
C VAL A 27 3.82 -4.86 -7.89
N VAL A 28 4.53 -5.44 -8.85
CA VAL A 28 3.97 -5.76 -10.16
C VAL A 28 2.83 -6.77 -10.04
N ALA A 29 3.00 -7.82 -9.23
CA ALA A 29 1.95 -8.82 -9.00
C ALA A 29 0.66 -8.20 -8.45
N TRP A 30 0.75 -7.31 -7.45
CA TRP A 30 -0.42 -6.65 -6.87
C TRP A 30 -1.08 -5.63 -7.80
N VAL A 31 -0.30 -4.89 -8.58
CA VAL A 31 -0.84 -3.98 -9.59
C VAL A 31 -1.61 -4.76 -10.65
N LEU A 32 -1.05 -5.85 -11.15
CA LEU A 32 -1.71 -6.72 -12.14
C LEU A 32 -2.95 -7.40 -11.55
N ALA A 33 -2.91 -7.85 -10.29
CA ALA A 33 -4.07 -8.41 -9.60
C ALA A 33 -5.24 -7.40 -9.52
N GLY A 34 -4.95 -6.14 -9.19
CA GLY A 34 -5.97 -5.08 -9.14
C GLY A 34 -6.56 -4.77 -10.51
N ILE A 35 -5.72 -4.69 -11.55
CA ILE A 35 -6.17 -4.50 -12.94
C ILE A 35 -7.06 -5.67 -13.39
N HIS A 36 -6.59 -6.89 -13.17
CA HIS A 36 -7.34 -8.10 -13.51
C HIS A 36 -8.69 -8.14 -12.80
N HIS A 37 -8.74 -7.82 -11.49
CA HIS A 37 -9.98 -7.79 -10.73
C HIS A 37 -10.99 -6.79 -11.28
N GLY A 38 -10.54 -5.56 -11.59
CA GLY A 38 -11.41 -4.54 -12.18
C GLY A 38 -11.98 -4.96 -13.54
N ILE A 39 -11.16 -5.60 -14.39
CA ILE A 39 -11.60 -6.09 -15.70
C ILE A 39 -12.57 -7.28 -15.54
N ALA A 40 -12.22 -8.27 -14.70
CA ALA A 40 -13.00 -9.49 -14.53
C ALA A 40 -14.39 -9.22 -13.94
N GLU A 41 -14.48 -8.28 -13.00
CA GLU A 41 -15.74 -7.90 -12.35
C GLU A 41 -16.43 -6.70 -13.02
N ALA A 42 -15.90 -6.23 -14.17
CA ALA A 42 -16.39 -5.05 -14.89
C ALA A 42 -16.62 -3.82 -13.98
N LEU A 43 -15.66 -3.54 -13.09
CA LEU A 43 -15.75 -2.43 -12.15
C LEU A 43 -15.52 -1.10 -12.87
N GLU A 44 -16.43 -0.15 -12.66
CA GLU A 44 -16.27 1.21 -13.14
C GLU A 44 -15.39 2.02 -12.17
N PRO A 45 -14.30 2.65 -12.66
CA PRO A 45 -13.51 3.54 -11.84
C PRO A 45 -14.30 4.81 -11.51
N SER A 46 -14.00 5.42 -10.37
CA SER A 46 -14.54 6.73 -10.04
C SER A 46 -14.10 7.79 -11.06
N GLU A 47 -14.87 8.88 -11.16
CA GLU A 47 -14.52 10.04 -11.96
C GLU A 47 -13.07 10.52 -11.69
N PRO A 48 -12.32 10.91 -12.73
CA PRO A 48 -10.95 11.36 -12.57
C PRO A 48 -10.91 12.69 -11.83
N ILE A 49 -10.13 12.73 -10.76
CA ILE A 49 -9.88 13.96 -10.01
C ILE A 49 -9.03 14.91 -10.86
N ARG A 50 -9.51 16.15 -11.05
CA ARG A 50 -8.78 17.22 -11.75
C ARG A 50 -8.17 18.18 -10.73
N GLY A 51 -6.91 18.56 -10.92
CA GLY A 51 -6.22 19.48 -10.01
C GLY A 51 -5.58 18.77 -8.80
N ASN A 52 -5.86 19.26 -7.59
CA ASN A 52 -5.17 18.80 -6.37
C ASN A 52 -5.96 17.69 -5.64
N ALA A 53 -5.54 16.44 -5.87
CA ALA A 53 -6.14 15.26 -5.23
C ALA A 53 -5.99 15.18 -3.70
N TYR A 54 -5.09 15.96 -3.08
CA TYR A 54 -4.96 15.97 -1.62
C TYR A 54 -6.16 16.61 -0.90
N ARG A 55 -7.01 17.37 -1.62
CA ARG A 55 -8.18 18.05 -1.06
C ARG A 55 -9.47 17.24 -1.13
N GLU A 56 -9.45 16.10 -1.82
CA GLU A 56 -10.65 15.30 -2.08
C GLU A 56 -11.06 14.46 -0.87
N SER A 57 -12.35 14.30 -0.63
CA SER A 57 -12.89 13.37 0.36
C SER A 57 -13.05 11.99 -0.27
N GLY A 58 -12.32 11.00 0.26
CA GLY A 58 -12.36 9.62 -0.22
C GLY A 58 -11.61 8.70 0.73
N GLU A 59 -11.77 7.38 0.57
CA GLU A 59 -11.09 6.39 1.39
C GLU A 59 -9.58 6.66 1.37
N ARG A 60 -9.00 6.83 2.55
CA ARG A 60 -7.58 7.10 2.71
C ARG A 60 -6.80 5.79 2.76
N LEU A 61 -5.63 5.80 2.16
CA LEU A 61 -4.68 4.72 2.35
C LEU A 61 -4.17 4.75 3.80
N PRO A 62 -3.85 3.58 4.38
CA PRO A 62 -3.19 3.52 5.69
C PRO A 62 -1.91 4.36 5.67
N LEU A 63 -1.78 5.27 6.63
CA LEU A 63 -0.59 6.12 6.79
C LEU A 63 0.44 5.54 7.77
N HIS A 64 0.04 4.52 8.53
CA HIS A 64 0.87 3.87 9.53
C HIS A 64 1.07 2.40 9.18
N TRP A 65 2.29 1.91 9.43
CA TRP A 65 2.69 0.55 9.10
C TRP A 65 1.76 -0.49 9.76
N ALA A 66 1.44 -0.33 11.05
CA ALA A 66 0.49 -1.18 11.78
C ALA A 66 -0.87 -1.30 11.07
N SER A 67 -1.47 -0.17 10.68
CA SER A 67 -2.76 -0.16 10.00
C SER A 67 -2.71 -0.78 8.60
N ALA A 68 -1.57 -0.70 7.91
CA ALA A 68 -1.38 -1.35 6.62
C ALA A 68 -1.30 -2.87 6.77
N ILE A 69 -0.57 -3.37 7.77
CA ILE A 69 -0.45 -4.80 8.10
C ILE A 69 -1.82 -5.38 8.47
N GLU A 70 -2.57 -4.71 9.35
CA GLU A 70 -3.90 -5.15 9.76
C GLU A 70 -4.87 -5.23 8.58
N ARG A 71 -4.89 -4.21 7.72
CA ARG A 71 -5.71 -4.19 6.51
C ARG A 71 -5.33 -5.33 5.56
N PHE A 72 -4.03 -5.58 5.36
CA PHE A 72 -3.56 -6.67 4.50
C PHE A 72 -3.92 -8.06 5.06
N ALA A 73 -3.76 -8.27 6.37
CA ALA A 73 -4.07 -9.53 7.04
C ALA A 73 -5.55 -9.94 6.90
N ARG A 74 -6.45 -8.96 6.82
CA ARG A 74 -7.90 -9.17 6.65
C ARG A 74 -8.36 -9.15 5.19
N SER A 75 -7.45 -8.97 4.25
CA SER A 75 -7.80 -8.81 2.83
C SER A 75 -8.18 -10.15 2.20
N GLU A 76 -9.47 -10.33 1.87
CA GLU A 76 -9.92 -11.48 1.08
C GLU A 76 -9.52 -11.33 -0.39
N PHE A 77 -9.35 -10.10 -0.89
CA PHE A 77 -8.73 -9.84 -2.18
C PHE A 77 -7.31 -10.44 -2.25
N ALA A 78 -6.47 -10.17 -1.23
CA ALA A 78 -5.11 -10.71 -1.19
C ALA A 78 -5.10 -12.25 -1.09
N ALA A 79 -6.01 -12.82 -0.29
CA ALA A 79 -6.17 -14.26 -0.17
C ALA A 79 -6.63 -14.92 -1.48
N GLY A 80 -7.44 -14.23 -2.29
CA GLY A 80 -7.92 -14.74 -3.58
C GLY A 80 -6.86 -14.77 -4.67
N TYR A 81 -5.95 -13.78 -4.71
CA TYR A 81 -4.97 -13.65 -5.80
C TYR A 81 -3.65 -14.37 -5.55
N LEU A 82 -2.99 -14.12 -4.42
CA LEU A 82 -1.72 -14.78 -4.08
C LEU A 82 -1.89 -15.95 -3.09
N GLY A 83 -3.13 -16.24 -2.71
CA GLY A 83 -3.46 -17.34 -1.79
C GLY A 83 -3.48 -16.91 -0.33
N ARG A 84 -4.42 -17.48 0.43
CA ARG A 84 -4.50 -17.31 1.89
C ARG A 84 -3.19 -17.62 2.61
N PRO A 85 -2.43 -18.69 2.28
CA PRO A 85 -1.13 -18.93 2.90
C PRO A 85 -0.16 -17.77 2.70
N PHE A 86 -0.04 -17.22 1.49
CA PHE A 86 0.86 -16.09 1.24
C PHE A 86 0.45 -14.87 2.08
N ARG A 87 -0.84 -14.49 2.03
CA ARG A 87 -1.35 -13.36 2.81
C ARG A 87 -1.03 -13.50 4.29
N ASP A 88 -1.33 -14.65 4.88
CA ASP A 88 -1.17 -14.87 6.32
C ASP A 88 0.30 -14.87 6.75
N HIS A 89 1.18 -15.53 5.97
CA HIS A 89 2.60 -15.55 6.28
C HIS A 89 3.25 -14.18 6.08
N TYR A 90 2.95 -13.49 4.98
CA TYR A 90 3.49 -12.17 4.71
C TYR A 90 3.06 -11.16 5.77
N ALA A 91 1.79 -11.19 6.20
CA ALA A 91 1.30 -10.35 7.29
C ALA A 91 2.05 -10.62 8.61
N LYS A 92 2.26 -11.89 8.96
CA LYS A 92 3.01 -12.28 10.18
C LYS A 92 4.46 -11.81 10.15
N VAL A 93 5.13 -11.95 9.01
CA VAL A 93 6.51 -11.47 8.84
C VAL A 93 6.55 -9.95 9.07
N LYS A 94 5.65 -9.19 8.43
CA LYS A 94 5.60 -7.73 8.60
C LYS A 94 5.20 -7.30 10.00
N GLN A 95 4.35 -8.06 10.69
CA GLN A 95 4.06 -7.81 12.10
C GLN A 95 5.29 -8.02 12.98
N GLY A 96 6.06 -9.09 12.75
CA GLY A 96 7.31 -9.34 13.48
C GLY A 96 8.34 -8.23 13.28
N GLU A 97 8.53 -7.75 12.04
CA GLU A 97 9.41 -6.61 11.75
C GLU A 97 8.96 -5.33 12.49
N LEU A 98 7.64 -5.08 12.55
CA LEU A 98 7.08 -3.94 13.28
C LEU A 98 7.27 -4.07 14.80
N ASP A 99 7.05 -5.26 15.35
CA ASP A 99 7.22 -5.53 16.78
C ASP A 99 8.68 -5.34 17.21
N GLU A 100 9.62 -5.81 16.38
CA GLU A 100 11.05 -5.58 16.58
C GLU A 100 11.37 -4.08 16.53
N PHE A 101 10.89 -3.35 15.52
CA PHE A 101 11.08 -1.91 15.43
C PHE A 101 10.58 -1.19 16.69
N ASN A 102 9.37 -1.52 17.16
CA ASN A 102 8.76 -0.91 18.34
C ASN A 102 9.42 -1.29 19.67
N SER A 103 10.23 -2.36 19.70
CA SER A 103 11.00 -2.72 20.90
C SER A 103 12.23 -1.83 21.12
N HIS A 104 12.60 -1.01 20.14
CA HIS A 104 13.74 -0.10 20.22
C HIS A 104 13.29 1.29 20.66
N VAL A 105 13.98 1.84 21.66
CA VAL A 105 13.82 3.25 22.03
C VAL A 105 14.65 4.11 21.10
N THR A 106 14.01 5.03 20.39
CA THR A 106 14.67 5.90 19.41
C THR A 106 15.48 7.01 20.10
N PRO A 107 16.53 7.55 19.45
CA PRO A 107 17.26 8.69 19.98
C PRO A 107 16.39 9.91 20.27
N LEU A 108 15.31 10.11 19.50
CA LEU A 108 14.38 11.21 19.69
C LEU A 108 13.55 11.04 20.98
N GLU A 109 13.08 9.83 21.26
CA GLU A 109 12.39 9.51 22.51
C GLU A 109 13.32 9.72 23.71
N MET A 110 14.59 9.30 23.60
CA MET A 110 15.60 9.59 24.63
C MET A 110 15.78 11.10 24.83
N GLN A 111 15.92 11.87 23.74
CA GLN A 111 16.07 13.33 23.83
C GLN A 111 14.87 14.00 24.51
N TRP A 112 13.65 13.53 24.23
CA TRP A 112 12.44 14.11 24.81
C TRP A 112 12.22 13.75 26.27
N TYR A 113 12.55 12.53 26.68
CA TYR A 113 12.11 12.01 27.97
C TYR A 113 13.23 11.76 28.99
N LEU A 114 14.49 11.57 28.57
CA LEU A 114 15.58 11.20 29.48
C LEU A 114 15.97 12.32 30.46
N GLY A 115 15.88 13.58 30.03
CA GLY A 115 16.19 14.77 30.85
C GLY A 115 14.96 15.57 31.30
N ALA A 116 13.75 15.05 31.06
CA ALA A 116 12.49 15.72 31.39
C ALA A 116 12.01 15.46 32.83
N VAL A 117 12.87 14.88 33.67
CA VAL A 117 12.65 14.63 35.10
C VAL A 117 13.57 15.49 35.93
#